data_AF-A0A960WWT5-F1
#
_entry.id   AF-A0A960WWT5-F1
#
_cell.length_a   1.000
_cell.length_b   1.000
_cell.length_c   1.000
_cell.angle_alpha   90.00
_cell.angle_beta   90.00
_cell.angle_gamma   90.00
#
_symmetry.space_group_name_H-M   'P 1'
#
loop_
_entity.id
_entity.type
_entity.pdbx_description
1 polymer ?
#
loop_
_entity_poly.entity_id
_entity_poly.type
_entity_poly.pdbx_seq_one_letter_code
_entity_poly.pdbx_strand_id
1 'polypeptide(L)'
;MKRNFTSALAILGLIAAFSCSEAQATVTLQFSSTSAKLTNLANELGIVTDGMAWGVLIDTAGDGFDYVPTGTTYTEFANAVTSGLGIYLDIDGGIPTDDFLFIGSNLTSTIGGTDGGSGSATSIASVPMGVSGINAGDTFALIWFANNSGTEGSFYGVLQDPSFVLPTDGVTQSYAANFAGADPVLTADQVFEASSVVPEPGSALYLLGATGLLLRRRRRSEAQS
;
A
#
# COMPACT_ATOMS: atom_id res chain seq x y z
N MET A 1 -50.82 -23.36 -40.02
CA MET A 1 -50.21 -23.02 -38.71
C MET A 1 -48.81 -22.46 -38.94
N LYS A 2 -48.64 -21.14 -38.88
CA LYS A 2 -47.32 -20.47 -38.92
C LYS A 2 -46.85 -20.29 -37.46
N ARG A 3 -45.75 -20.93 -37.06
CA ARG A 3 -45.15 -20.78 -35.74
C ARG A 3 -44.07 -19.69 -35.80
N ASN A 4 -44.31 -18.58 -35.11
CA ASN A 4 -43.37 -17.46 -34.98
C ASN A 4 -42.34 -17.81 -33.89
N PHE A 5 -41.10 -18.08 -34.31
CA PHE A 5 -39.98 -18.47 -33.42
C PHE A 5 -38.96 -17.34 -33.17
N THR A 6 -39.26 -16.10 -33.55
CA THR A 6 -38.26 -15.01 -33.63
C THR A 6 -37.98 -14.28 -32.30
N SER A 7 -38.80 -14.42 -31.26
CA SER A 7 -38.68 -13.56 -30.07
C SER A 7 -37.77 -14.11 -28.96
N ALA A 8 -37.54 -15.42 -28.90
CA ALA A 8 -36.76 -16.03 -27.82
C ALA A 8 -35.24 -15.96 -28.03
N LEU A 9 -34.78 -15.89 -29.29
CA LEU A 9 -33.35 -15.84 -29.63
C LEU A 9 -32.73 -14.45 -29.39
N ALA A 10 -33.54 -13.39 -29.41
CA ALA A 10 -33.08 -12.02 -29.17
C ALA A 10 -32.78 -11.71 -27.70
N ILE A 11 -33.41 -12.43 -26.76
CA ILE A 11 -33.27 -12.18 -25.32
C ILE A 11 -32.00 -12.85 -24.75
N LEU A 12 -31.55 -13.98 -25.33
CA LEU A 12 -30.32 -14.65 -24.89
C LEU A 12 -29.04 -13.92 -25.37
N GLY A 13 -29.11 -13.18 -26.48
CA GLY A 13 -27.98 -12.39 -27.01
C GLY A 13 -27.68 -11.11 -26.23
N LEU A 14 -28.64 -10.59 -25.45
CA LEU A 14 -28.49 -9.34 -24.71
C LEU A 14 -27.84 -9.50 -23.33
N ILE A 15 -27.84 -10.73 -22.77
CA ILE A 15 -27.25 -11.02 -21.45
C ILE A 15 -25.74 -11.35 -21.57
N ALA A 16 -25.24 -11.70 -22.76
CA ALA A 16 -23.84 -12.04 -22.99
C ALA A 16 -22.93 -10.81 -23.29
N ALA A 17 -23.49 -9.60 -23.38
CA ALA A 17 -22.76 -8.41 -23.83
C ALA A 17 -22.19 -7.52 -22.70
N PHE A 18 -22.38 -7.87 -21.43
CA PHE A 18 -22.01 -7.02 -20.28
C PHE A 18 -20.96 -7.60 -19.33
N SER A 19 -20.27 -8.67 -19.72
CA SER A 19 -19.07 -9.12 -19.01
C SER A 19 -17.81 -8.64 -19.72
N CYS A 20 -17.74 -7.34 -20.02
CA CYS A 20 -16.45 -6.73 -20.32
C CYS A 20 -15.76 -6.53 -18.96
N SER A 21 -14.88 -7.46 -18.59
CA SER A 21 -13.97 -7.23 -17.48
C SER A 21 -13.12 -6.02 -17.84
N GLU A 22 -13.29 -4.91 -17.13
CA GLU A 22 -12.41 -3.75 -17.28
C GLU A 22 -10.98 -4.21 -17.00
N ALA A 23 -10.13 -4.20 -18.03
CA ALA A 23 -8.72 -4.45 -17.85
C ALA A 23 -8.16 -3.30 -17.02
N GLN A 24 -7.74 -3.58 -15.78
CA GLN A 24 -7.12 -2.58 -14.94
C GLN A 24 -5.82 -2.12 -15.60
N ALA A 25 -5.70 -0.82 -15.81
CA ALA A 25 -4.47 -0.22 -16.27
C ALA A 25 -3.38 -0.48 -15.23
N THR A 26 -2.20 -0.89 -15.69
CA THR A 26 -1.06 -1.12 -14.82
C THR A 26 0.23 -0.67 -15.48
N VAL A 27 1.26 -0.42 -14.68
CA VAL A 27 2.61 -0.12 -15.17
C VAL A 27 3.62 -1.09 -14.59
N THR A 28 4.78 -1.18 -15.26
CA THR A 28 5.93 -1.93 -14.74
C THR A 28 7.06 -0.95 -14.45
N LEU A 29 7.55 -0.95 -13.21
CA LEU A 29 8.66 -0.12 -12.77
C LEU A 29 9.90 -1.00 -12.66
N GLN A 30 10.97 -0.67 -13.39
CA GLN A 30 12.20 -1.45 -13.45
C GLN A 30 13.36 -0.70 -12.80
N PHE A 31 13.92 -1.26 -11.73
CA PHE A 31 15.00 -0.67 -10.93
C PHE A 31 16.35 -1.33 -11.18
N SER A 32 16.37 -2.47 -11.86
CA SER A 32 17.61 -3.15 -12.26
C SER A 32 17.66 -3.46 -13.75
N SER A 33 18.85 -3.35 -14.31
CA SER A 33 19.23 -3.67 -15.68
C SER A 33 20.50 -4.53 -15.70
N THR A 34 21.06 -4.74 -16.88
CA THR A 34 22.35 -5.45 -17.03
C THR A 34 23.51 -4.65 -16.44
N SER A 35 23.46 -3.32 -16.49
CA SER A 35 24.59 -2.42 -16.16
C SER A 35 24.38 -1.53 -14.95
N ALA A 36 23.22 -1.60 -14.30
CA ALA A 36 22.85 -0.78 -13.15
C ALA A 36 21.76 -1.49 -12.37
N LYS A 37 21.88 -1.59 -11.05
CA LYS A 37 21.05 -2.46 -10.22
C LYS A 37 20.82 -1.81 -8.87
N LEU A 38 19.57 -1.76 -8.42
CA LEU A 38 19.26 -1.43 -7.04
C LEU A 38 19.74 -2.57 -6.13
N THR A 39 20.68 -2.26 -5.25
CA THR A 39 21.37 -3.19 -4.36
C THR A 39 21.42 -2.67 -2.92
N ASN A 40 21.97 -3.48 -2.00
CA ASN A 40 22.32 -3.06 -0.65
C ASN A 40 21.14 -2.57 0.21
N LEU A 41 19.92 -3.03 -0.09
CA LEU A 41 18.81 -2.93 0.84
C LEU A 41 19.13 -3.79 2.07
N ALA A 42 19.11 -3.16 3.24
CA ALA A 42 19.46 -3.75 4.50
C ALA A 42 18.30 -3.72 5.49
N ASN A 43 18.35 -4.65 6.44
CA ASN A 43 17.45 -4.68 7.58
C ASN A 43 17.75 -3.55 8.58
N GLU A 44 17.08 -3.55 9.72
CA GLU A 44 17.19 -2.55 10.78
C GLU A 44 18.58 -2.48 11.44
N LEU A 45 19.38 -3.54 11.29
CA LEU A 45 20.75 -3.62 11.82
C LEU A 45 21.80 -3.15 10.80
N GLY A 46 21.37 -2.67 9.63
CA GLY A 46 22.28 -2.32 8.53
C GLY A 46 22.92 -3.54 7.87
N ILE A 47 22.34 -4.73 8.04
CA ILE A 47 22.81 -5.96 7.41
C ILE A 47 22.05 -6.14 6.09
N VAL A 48 22.80 -6.12 4.98
CA VAL A 48 22.27 -6.40 3.64
C VAL A 48 21.81 -7.86 3.60
N THR A 49 20.53 -8.10 3.31
CA THR A 49 19.93 -9.43 3.31
C THR A 49 18.92 -9.62 2.20
N ASP A 50 18.75 -10.87 1.78
CA ASP A 50 17.72 -11.28 0.82
C ASP A 50 16.42 -11.64 1.54
N GLY A 51 15.34 -11.78 0.76
CA GLY A 51 14.05 -12.27 1.24
C GLY A 51 13.16 -11.20 1.90
N MET A 52 13.52 -9.92 1.78
CA MET A 52 12.69 -8.81 2.26
C MET A 52 11.61 -8.48 1.22
N ALA A 53 10.40 -8.24 1.68
CA ALA A 53 9.31 -7.70 0.89
C ALA A 53 9.63 -6.24 0.59
N TRP A 54 9.34 -5.83 -0.64
CA TRP A 54 9.57 -4.47 -1.09
C TRP A 54 8.52 -4.07 -2.12
N GLY A 55 8.37 -2.77 -2.30
CA GLY A 55 7.27 -2.20 -3.03
C GLY A 55 7.52 -0.75 -3.39
N VAL A 56 6.44 -0.10 -3.80
CA VAL A 56 6.37 1.36 -3.93
C VAL A 56 5.37 1.93 -2.94
N LEU A 57 5.63 3.16 -2.54
CA LEU A 57 4.69 4.02 -1.83
C LEU A 57 4.37 5.19 -2.75
N ILE A 58 3.10 5.36 -3.12
CA ILE A 58 2.67 6.32 -4.13
C ILE A 58 1.95 7.46 -3.44
N ASP A 59 2.41 8.69 -3.64
CA ASP A 59 1.80 9.92 -3.16
C ASP A 59 0.73 10.36 -4.17
N THR A 60 -0.55 10.25 -3.79
CA THR A 60 -1.67 10.44 -4.72
C THR A 60 -2.25 11.86 -4.70
N ALA A 61 -1.91 12.69 -3.70
CA ALA A 61 -2.32 14.08 -3.60
C ALA A 61 -1.22 15.06 -4.02
N GLY A 62 0.03 14.59 -4.14
CA GLY A 62 1.19 15.39 -4.50
C GLY A 62 1.68 16.28 -3.36
N ASP A 63 1.38 15.93 -2.11
CA ASP A 63 1.88 16.66 -0.92
C ASP A 63 3.19 16.07 -0.38
N GLY A 64 3.68 14.99 -0.99
CA GLY A 64 4.94 14.35 -0.70
C GLY A 64 4.89 13.42 0.50
N PHE A 65 5.98 12.70 0.73
CA PHE A 65 6.12 11.78 1.87
C PHE A 65 6.54 12.54 3.14
N ASP A 66 5.85 13.62 3.50
CA ASP A 66 6.23 14.56 4.57
C ASP A 66 6.38 13.89 5.95
N TYR A 67 5.83 12.68 6.10
CA TYR A 67 5.93 11.81 7.28
C TYR A 67 7.31 11.14 7.41
N VAL A 68 8.06 10.99 6.31
CA VAL A 68 9.39 10.36 6.28
C VAL A 68 10.45 11.38 5.85
N PRO A 69 11.42 11.82 6.71
CA PRO A 69 11.81 11.34 8.04
C PRO A 69 11.59 12.40 9.15
N THR A 70 10.54 13.22 9.05
CA THR A 70 10.33 14.39 9.92
C THR A 70 9.94 14.03 11.36
N GLY A 71 9.74 12.75 11.65
CA GLY A 71 9.48 12.20 12.99
C GLY A 71 8.07 11.66 13.20
N THR A 72 7.20 11.71 12.19
CA THR A 72 5.87 11.07 12.21
C THR A 72 5.91 9.85 11.30
N THR A 73 6.01 8.64 11.84
CA THR A 73 6.03 7.44 11.00
C THR A 73 4.62 6.96 10.67
N TYR A 74 4.51 6.02 9.74
CA TYR A 74 3.24 5.33 9.49
C TYR A 74 2.86 4.47 10.69
N THR A 75 1.56 4.40 10.97
CA THR A 75 1.03 3.46 11.96
C THR A 75 0.98 2.04 11.42
N GLU A 76 0.98 1.09 12.34
CA GLU A 76 0.84 -0.32 12.01
C GLU A 76 -0.41 -0.65 11.21
N PHE A 77 -0.34 -1.72 10.44
CA PHE A 77 -1.48 -2.33 9.78
C PHE A 77 -1.53 -3.84 10.01
N ALA A 78 -2.74 -4.38 10.11
CA ALA A 78 -2.97 -5.77 10.48
C ALA A 78 -2.61 -6.80 9.36
N ASN A 79 -2.37 -6.32 8.14
CA ASN A 79 -2.13 -7.19 7.00
C ASN A 79 -0.68 -7.68 6.97
N ALA A 80 -0.49 -8.96 6.66
CA ALA A 80 0.84 -9.46 6.32
C ALA A 80 1.37 -8.72 5.08
N VAL A 81 2.66 -8.41 5.08
CA VAL A 81 3.32 -7.77 3.93
C VAL A 81 3.58 -8.84 2.88
N THR A 82 2.61 -9.02 1.99
CA THR A 82 2.63 -10.06 0.95
C THR A 82 2.53 -9.47 -0.45
N SER A 83 3.01 -10.21 -1.44
CA SER A 83 2.89 -9.88 -2.87
C SER A 83 1.49 -9.37 -3.24
N GLY A 84 1.42 -8.21 -3.89
CA GLY A 84 0.19 -7.61 -4.39
C GLY A 84 -0.67 -6.94 -3.31
N LEU A 85 -0.17 -6.80 -2.08
CA LEU A 85 -0.79 -5.94 -1.08
C LEU A 85 -0.89 -4.51 -1.63
N GLY A 86 -2.10 -3.95 -1.59
CA GLY A 86 -2.40 -2.58 -1.99
C GLY A 86 -3.28 -1.92 -0.92
N ILE A 87 -2.74 -0.97 -0.16
CA ILE A 87 -3.45 -0.30 0.94
C ILE A 87 -3.02 1.17 1.04
N TYR A 88 -3.89 2.02 1.55
CA TYR A 88 -3.47 3.33 2.06
C TYR A 88 -2.87 3.16 3.45
N LEU A 89 -1.84 3.95 3.74
CA LEU A 89 -1.25 4.00 5.06
C LEU A 89 -1.92 5.08 5.92
N ASP A 90 -1.91 4.84 7.22
CA ASP A 90 -2.37 5.80 8.21
C ASP A 90 -1.15 6.28 9.02
N ILE A 91 -1.28 7.44 9.66
CA ILE A 91 -0.35 7.94 10.68
C ILE A 91 -1.03 7.96 12.05
N ASP A 92 -0.31 8.42 13.09
CA ASP A 92 -0.78 8.40 14.48
C ASP A 92 -2.21 8.95 14.64
N GLY A 93 -2.98 8.27 15.48
CA GLY A 93 -4.41 8.51 15.66
C GLY A 93 -5.30 7.90 14.57
N GLY A 94 -4.74 7.10 13.64
CA GLY A 94 -5.49 6.51 12.53
C GLY A 94 -5.91 7.55 11.51
N ILE A 95 -5.10 8.59 11.33
CA ILE A 95 -5.35 9.64 10.34
C ILE A 95 -4.94 9.06 8.98
N PRO A 96 -5.88 8.92 8.03
CA PRO A 96 -5.55 8.37 6.72
C PRO A 96 -4.63 9.35 5.97
N THR A 97 -3.61 8.79 5.35
CA THR A 97 -2.80 9.49 4.34
C THR A 97 -3.34 9.19 2.95
N ASP A 98 -2.81 9.89 1.97
CA ASP A 98 -2.96 9.63 0.55
C ASP A 98 -1.81 8.78 -0.02
N ASP A 99 -0.92 8.28 0.85
CA ASP A 99 0.17 7.39 0.50
C ASP A 99 -0.33 5.96 0.31
N PHE A 100 -0.29 5.49 -0.94
CA PHE A 100 -0.71 4.15 -1.30
C PHE A 100 0.49 3.19 -1.38
N LEU A 101 0.52 2.22 -0.47
CA LEU A 101 1.51 1.14 -0.47
C LEU A 101 1.11 0.05 -1.46
N PHE A 102 2.02 -0.30 -2.36
CA PHE A 102 1.90 -1.46 -3.24
C PHE A 102 3.14 -2.38 -3.15
N ILE A 103 2.94 -3.63 -2.74
CA ILE A 103 4.01 -4.62 -2.58
C ILE A 103 4.20 -5.44 -3.86
N GLY A 104 5.43 -5.47 -4.37
CA GLY A 104 5.80 -6.27 -5.53
C GLY A 104 5.73 -7.77 -5.27
N SER A 105 5.68 -8.55 -6.34
CA SER A 105 5.60 -10.01 -6.23
C SER A 105 6.93 -10.70 -5.88
N ASN A 106 8.04 -10.00 -6.10
CA ASN A 106 9.38 -10.51 -5.89
C ASN A 106 9.91 -10.00 -4.56
N LEU A 107 10.57 -10.86 -3.79
CA LEU A 107 11.36 -10.43 -2.64
C LEU A 107 12.71 -9.90 -3.09
N THR A 108 13.42 -9.20 -2.20
CA THR A 108 14.83 -8.88 -2.41
C THR A 108 15.64 -10.14 -2.60
N SER A 109 16.68 -10.08 -3.42
CA SER A 109 17.51 -11.23 -3.75
C SER A 109 18.93 -10.82 -4.10
N THR A 110 19.84 -11.80 -4.14
CA THR A 110 21.18 -11.59 -4.67
C THR A 110 21.15 -11.60 -6.20
N ILE A 111 21.52 -10.49 -6.82
CA ILE A 111 21.67 -10.37 -8.27
C ILE A 111 23.15 -10.34 -8.62
N GLY A 112 23.61 -11.27 -9.47
CA GLY A 112 25.01 -11.29 -9.93
C GLY A 112 25.37 -10.16 -10.90
N GLY A 113 26.65 -9.80 -10.97
CA GLY A 113 27.20 -8.77 -11.87
C GLY A 113 28.35 -7.98 -11.21
N THR A 114 28.93 -7.02 -11.92
CA THR A 114 29.97 -6.11 -11.38
C THR A 114 29.43 -5.17 -10.30
N ASP A 115 28.17 -4.76 -10.44
CA ASP A 115 27.48 -3.82 -9.52
C ASP A 115 26.32 -4.50 -8.77
N GLY A 116 26.22 -5.84 -8.84
CA GLY A 116 25.15 -6.61 -8.21
C GLY A 116 25.55 -7.17 -6.84
N GLY A 117 24.60 -7.23 -5.90
CA GLY A 117 24.83 -7.70 -4.53
C GLY A 117 23.58 -8.34 -3.91
N SER A 118 23.66 -8.74 -2.64
CA SER A 118 22.49 -9.14 -1.85
C SER A 118 21.58 -7.94 -1.58
N GLY A 119 20.34 -8.19 -1.15
CA GLY A 119 19.37 -7.14 -0.88
C GLY A 119 19.00 -6.34 -2.12
N SER A 120 19.03 -6.96 -3.31
CA SER A 120 18.72 -6.28 -4.56
C SER A 120 17.27 -6.41 -4.96
N ALA A 121 16.78 -5.40 -5.67
CA ALA A 121 15.41 -5.31 -6.18
C ALA A 121 15.39 -5.12 -7.70
N THR A 122 14.54 -5.88 -8.40
CA THR A 122 14.53 -5.94 -9.86
C THR A 122 13.51 -5.01 -10.49
N SER A 123 12.25 -5.41 -10.41
CA SER A 123 11.12 -4.69 -10.98
C SER A 123 9.87 -5.01 -10.18
N ILE A 124 8.94 -4.06 -10.20
CA ILE A 124 7.57 -4.23 -9.72
C ILE A 124 6.69 -4.19 -10.95
N ALA A 125 6.10 -5.34 -11.27
CA ALA A 125 5.10 -5.44 -12.31
C ALA A 125 3.72 -5.17 -11.74
N SER A 126 2.79 -4.79 -12.62
CA SER A 126 1.36 -4.65 -12.29
C SER A 126 1.07 -3.62 -11.20
N VAL A 127 1.85 -2.53 -11.12
CA VAL A 127 1.49 -1.40 -10.25
C VAL A 127 0.16 -0.84 -10.75
N PRO A 128 -0.88 -0.76 -9.90
CA PRO A 128 -2.22 -0.36 -10.32
C PRO A 128 -2.24 1.11 -10.74
N MET A 129 -2.92 1.39 -11.86
CA MET A 129 -3.18 2.75 -12.35
C MET A 129 -4.68 2.99 -12.47
N GLY A 130 -5.12 4.23 -12.30
CA GLY A 130 -6.53 4.64 -12.43
C GLY A 130 -7.45 4.08 -11.34
N VAL A 131 -6.90 3.32 -10.39
CA VAL A 131 -7.56 2.84 -9.18
C VAL A 131 -7.12 3.75 -8.05
N SER A 132 -8.04 4.12 -7.16
CA SER A 132 -7.71 4.86 -5.93
C SER A 132 -6.97 6.17 -6.20
N GLY A 133 -7.36 6.93 -7.23
CA GLY A 133 -6.74 8.24 -7.49
C GLY A 133 -5.27 8.19 -7.94
N ILE A 134 -4.69 7.01 -8.21
CA ILE A 134 -3.33 6.87 -8.74
C ILE A 134 -3.32 7.24 -10.22
N ASN A 135 -2.51 8.24 -10.57
CA ASN A 135 -2.39 8.78 -11.91
C ASN A 135 -0.93 8.78 -12.39
N ALA A 136 -0.77 8.87 -13.71
CA ALA A 136 0.53 9.16 -14.29
C ALA A 136 1.00 10.55 -13.86
N GLY A 137 2.27 10.67 -13.45
CA GLY A 137 2.81 11.90 -12.89
C GLY A 137 2.85 11.95 -11.37
N ASP A 138 2.17 11.03 -10.67
CA ASP A 138 2.28 10.91 -9.23
C ASP A 138 3.69 10.50 -8.83
N THR A 139 4.18 11.03 -7.72
CA THR A 139 5.50 10.67 -7.22
C THR A 139 5.41 9.37 -6.43
N PHE A 140 6.51 8.61 -6.39
CA PHE A 140 6.57 7.41 -5.56
C PHE A 140 7.91 7.29 -4.85
N ALA A 141 7.91 6.60 -3.72
CA ALA A 141 9.11 6.15 -3.03
C ALA A 141 9.25 4.63 -3.14
N LEU A 142 10.47 4.12 -3.00
CA LEU A 142 10.71 2.71 -2.77
C LEU A 142 10.59 2.42 -1.28
N ILE A 143 9.98 1.29 -0.94
CA ILE A 143 9.82 0.85 0.45
C ILE A 143 10.19 -0.63 0.59
N TRP A 144 10.86 -1.00 1.67
CA TRP A 144 11.19 -2.39 2.00
C TRP A 144 11.05 -2.67 3.49
N PHE A 145 10.79 -3.93 3.85
CA PHE A 145 10.41 -4.35 5.20
C PHE A 145 11.44 -5.31 5.77
N ALA A 146 12.05 -4.95 6.90
CA ALA A 146 13.16 -5.71 7.49
C ALA A 146 12.77 -7.15 7.87
N ASN A 147 11.52 -7.35 8.32
CA ASN A 147 10.98 -8.60 8.81
C ASN A 147 9.69 -9.04 8.09
N ASN A 148 9.37 -8.43 6.94
CA ASN A 148 8.13 -8.68 6.17
C ASN A 148 6.83 -8.45 6.96
N SER A 149 6.83 -7.48 7.88
CA SER A 149 5.69 -7.14 8.72
C SER A 149 5.43 -5.63 8.73
N GLY A 150 4.14 -5.27 8.74
CA GLY A 150 3.67 -3.90 8.94
C GLY A 150 3.09 -3.68 10.34
N THR A 151 3.32 -4.59 11.28
CA THR A 151 2.86 -4.48 12.68
C THR A 151 3.71 -3.50 13.48
N GLU A 152 3.19 -3.03 14.62
CA GLU A 152 3.93 -2.20 15.58
C GLU A 152 5.33 -2.76 15.86
N GLY A 153 6.31 -1.87 15.89
CA GLY A 153 7.70 -2.19 16.17
C GLY A 153 8.43 -2.87 14.99
N SER A 154 7.75 -3.15 13.88
CA SER A 154 8.40 -3.61 12.66
C SER A 154 9.10 -2.45 11.97
N PHE A 155 10.25 -2.76 11.35
CA PHE A 155 11.07 -1.78 10.68
C PHE A 155 10.90 -1.81 9.18
N TYR A 156 10.92 -0.63 8.58
CA TYR A 156 10.91 -0.43 7.14
C TYR A 156 11.94 0.61 6.74
N GLY A 157 12.38 0.55 5.48
CA GLY A 157 13.21 1.57 4.87
C GLY A 157 12.46 2.23 3.73
N VAL A 158 12.78 3.49 3.48
CA VAL A 158 12.20 4.28 2.39
C VAL A 158 13.33 4.96 1.62
N LEU A 159 13.27 4.88 0.30
CA LEU A 159 14.16 5.61 -0.60
C LEU A 159 13.32 6.49 -1.52
N GLN A 160 13.52 7.80 -1.38
CA GLN A 160 12.89 8.82 -2.22
C GLN A 160 13.92 9.34 -3.23
N ASP A 161 13.49 9.54 -4.47
CA ASP A 161 14.28 10.21 -5.50
C ASP A 161 13.35 11.08 -6.36
N PRO A 162 13.70 12.35 -6.67
CA PRO A 162 12.84 13.23 -7.46
C PRO A 162 12.49 12.71 -8.87
N SER A 163 13.25 11.74 -9.39
CA SER A 163 12.95 11.11 -10.67
C SER A 163 11.95 9.95 -10.59
N PHE A 164 11.57 9.51 -9.39
CA PHE A 164 10.56 8.49 -9.17
C PHE A 164 9.15 9.05 -9.36
N VAL A 165 8.72 9.03 -10.61
CA VAL A 165 7.40 9.51 -11.05
C VAL A 165 6.73 8.43 -11.86
N LEU A 166 5.47 8.10 -11.56
CA LEU A 166 4.72 7.08 -12.27
C LEU A 166 4.59 7.41 -13.77
N PRO A 167 4.91 6.47 -14.67
CA PRO A 167 4.75 6.67 -16.10
C PRO A 167 3.27 6.60 -16.49
N THR A 168 2.98 6.89 -17.76
CA THR A 168 1.66 6.63 -18.34
C THR A 168 1.32 5.15 -18.32
N ASP A 169 0.04 4.84 -18.16
CA ASP A 169 -0.53 3.50 -18.13
C ASP A 169 -0.02 2.57 -19.24
N GLY A 170 0.23 1.31 -18.89
CA GLY A 170 0.65 0.27 -19.83
C GLY A 170 2.12 0.32 -20.23
N VAL A 171 2.91 1.22 -19.63
CA VAL A 171 4.34 1.38 -19.94
C VAL A 171 5.21 0.61 -18.96
N THR A 172 6.32 0.08 -19.47
CA THR A 172 7.47 -0.34 -18.67
C THR A 172 8.46 0.82 -18.59
N GLN A 173 8.62 1.42 -17.41
CA GLN A 173 9.56 2.50 -17.17
C GLN A 173 10.79 1.98 -16.44
N SER A 174 11.98 2.35 -16.92
CA SER A 174 13.24 2.03 -16.27
C SER A 174 13.72 3.22 -15.43
N TYR A 175 14.08 2.93 -14.19
CA TYR A 175 14.78 3.80 -13.23
C TYR A 175 16.18 3.26 -12.92
N ALA A 176 16.62 2.21 -13.62
CA ALA A 176 17.91 1.55 -13.35
C ALA A 176 19.09 2.52 -13.43
N ALA A 177 19.00 3.59 -14.23
CA ALA A 177 20.05 4.60 -14.34
C ALA A 177 20.37 5.32 -13.01
N ASN A 178 19.43 5.32 -12.06
CA ASN A 178 19.62 5.92 -10.74
C ASN A 178 20.51 5.06 -9.84
N PHE A 179 20.69 3.78 -10.19
CA PHE A 179 21.46 2.79 -9.43
C PHE A 179 22.70 2.35 -10.22
N ALA A 180 23.39 3.32 -10.79
CA ALA A 180 24.63 3.09 -11.53
C ALA A 180 25.79 2.91 -10.54
N GLY A 181 26.38 1.70 -10.52
CA GLY A 181 27.38 1.30 -9.53
C GLY A 181 26.75 0.62 -8.31
N ALA A 182 27.57 0.32 -7.30
CA ALA A 182 27.08 -0.23 -6.04
C ALA A 182 26.45 0.89 -5.18
N ASP A 183 25.20 0.68 -4.77
CA ASP A 183 24.50 1.61 -3.87
C ASP A 183 25.15 1.63 -2.48
N PRO A 184 25.03 2.73 -1.71
CA PRO A 184 25.34 2.67 -0.28
C PRO A 184 24.41 1.67 0.43
N VAL A 185 24.76 1.26 1.65
CA VAL A 185 23.87 0.43 2.46
C VAL A 185 22.65 1.25 2.87
N LEU A 186 21.47 0.83 2.40
CA LEU A 186 20.19 1.47 2.67
C LEU A 186 19.50 0.72 3.81
N THR A 187 19.56 1.28 5.01
CA THR A 187 19.07 0.64 6.25
C THR A 187 17.56 0.87 6.41
N ALA A 188 16.83 -0.14 6.87
CA ALA A 188 15.44 0.00 7.30
C ALA A 188 15.36 0.67 8.68
N ASP A 189 15.41 2.00 8.72
CA ASP A 189 15.56 2.79 9.94
C ASP A 189 14.25 3.40 10.48
N GLN A 190 13.14 3.24 9.75
CA GLN A 190 11.81 3.68 10.18
C GLN A 190 11.10 2.56 10.92
N VAL A 191 10.22 2.92 11.86
CA VAL A 191 9.46 1.97 12.68
C VAL A 191 7.96 2.25 12.58
N PHE A 192 7.15 1.21 12.42
CA PHE A 192 5.69 1.34 12.53
C PHE A 192 5.29 1.57 13.98
N GLU A 193 4.54 2.64 14.23
CA GLU A 193 4.03 2.96 15.56
C GLU A 193 2.65 2.35 15.81
N ALA A 194 2.35 2.02 17.07
CA ALA A 194 0.99 1.64 17.44
C ALA A 194 0.03 2.80 17.18
N SER A 195 -1.09 2.50 16.54
CA SER A 195 -2.15 3.49 16.39
C SER A 195 -2.75 3.81 17.76
N SER A 196 -2.55 5.04 18.24
CA SER A 196 -3.00 5.48 19.56
C SER A 196 -4.50 5.82 19.59
N VAL A 197 -5.37 5.07 18.90
CA VAL A 197 -6.82 5.32 18.86
C VAL A 197 -7.41 5.21 20.27
N VAL A 198 -7.33 6.29 21.03
CA VAL A 198 -7.96 6.42 22.34
C VAL A 198 -9.45 6.47 22.09
N PRO A 199 -10.26 5.54 22.62
CA PRO A 199 -11.70 5.61 22.48
C PRO A 199 -12.20 6.96 22.97
N GLU A 200 -12.84 7.75 22.11
CA GLU A 200 -13.32 9.06 22.50
C GLU A 200 -14.22 8.93 23.75
N PRO A 201 -13.98 9.73 24.81
CA PRO A 201 -14.72 9.62 26.07
C PRO A 201 -16.24 9.85 25.93
N GLY A 202 -16.70 10.38 24.79
CA GLY A 202 -18.12 10.49 24.44
C GLY A 202 -18.85 9.15 24.38
N SER A 203 -18.17 8.08 23.92
CA SER A 203 -18.73 6.73 23.77
C SER A 203 -19.14 6.13 25.12
N ALA A 204 -18.35 6.38 26.15
CA ALA A 204 -18.61 5.94 27.52
C ALA A 204 -19.76 6.72 28.17
N LEU A 205 -19.90 8.02 27.86
CA LEU A 205 -20.98 8.87 28.36
C LEU A 205 -22.34 8.50 27.78
N TYR A 206 -22.43 8.08 26.51
CA TYR A 206 -23.70 7.60 25.93
C TYR A 206 -24.19 6.32 26.62
N LEU A 207 -23.29 5.41 27.00
CA LEU A 207 -23.65 4.17 27.71
C LEU A 207 -24.14 4.44 29.15
N LEU A 208 -23.53 5.42 29.83
CA LEU A 208 -23.98 5.90 31.15
C LEU A 208 -25.30 6.69 31.07
N GLY A 209 -25.50 7.48 30.02
CA GLY A 209 -26.73 8.21 29.76
C GLY A 209 -27.93 7.29 29.46
N ALA A 210 -27.69 6.23 28.67
CA ALA A 210 -28.71 5.26 28.29
C ALA A 210 -29.17 4.41 29.50
N THR A 211 -28.25 4.00 30.38
CA THR A 211 -28.58 3.29 31.63
C THR A 211 -29.33 4.18 32.62
N GLY A 212 -28.98 5.47 32.71
CA GLY A 212 -29.71 6.45 33.52
C GLY A 212 -31.17 6.68 33.09
N LEU A 213 -31.44 6.72 31.78
CA LEU A 213 -32.79 6.87 31.22
C LEU A 213 -33.67 5.62 31.45
N LEU A 214 -33.09 4.42 31.39
CA LEU A 214 -33.79 3.16 31.66
C LEU A 214 -34.15 3.02 33.15
N LEU A 215 -33.27 3.43 34.06
CA LEU A 215 -33.55 3.43 35.50
C LEU A 215 -34.58 4.48 35.91
N ARG A 216 -34.63 5.64 35.22
CA ARG A 216 -35.65 6.68 35.48
C ARG A 216 -37.06 6.25 35.06
N ARG A 217 -37.18 5.41 34.03
CA ARG A 217 -38.48 4.86 33.59
C ARG A 217 -39.09 3.88 34.60
N ARG A 218 -38.28 3.10 35.31
CA ARG A 218 -38.77 2.17 36.34
C ARG A 218 -39.34 2.84 37.59
N ARG A 219 -38.80 4.00 37.97
CA ARG A 219 -39.26 4.74 39.18
C ARG A 219 -40.59 5.46 39.01
N ARG A 220 -41.12 5.62 37.79
CA ARG A 220 -42.45 6.25 37.58
C ARG A 220 -43.61 5.27 37.69
N SER A 221 -43.36 3.97 37.63
CA SER A 221 -44.40 2.94 37.73
C SER A 221 -44.79 2.58 39.17
N GLU A 222 -44.03 3.03 40.18
CA GLU A 222 -44.29 2.77 41.61
C GLU A 222 -45.04 3.91 42.31
N ALA A 223 -45.31 5.03 41.64
CA ALA A 223 -45.95 6.21 42.23
C ALA A 223 -47.46 6.33 41.94
N GLN A 224 -48.11 5.25 41.48
CA GLN A 224 -49.57 5.19 41.23
C GLN A 224 -50.22 3.99 41.94
N SER A 225 -49.97 3.83 43.25
CA SER A 225 -50.80 2.99 44.12
C SER A 225 -51.31 3.79 45.31
#